data_AF-A0A396T310-F1
#
_entry.id   AF-A0A396T310-F1
#
_cell.length_a   1.000
_cell.length_b   1.000
_cell.length_c   1.000
_cell.angle_alpha   90.00
_cell.angle_beta   90.00
_cell.angle_gamma   90.00
#
_symmetry.space_group_name_H-M   'P 1'
#
loop_
_entity.id
_entity.type
_entity.pdbx_description
1 polymer ?
#
loop_
_entity_poly.entity_id
_entity_poly.type
_entity_poly.pdbx_seq_one_letter_code
_entity_poly.pdbx_strand_id
1 'polypeptide(L)'
;MDAVKDNAGKADADTISKAKADAIKELDNELNGNGTAGNPGVAKQIDGLTSLTPAEKAKFKDQAQKAHDEAVANVNGSATVPDINAKKNEGITNIDQALTDAQLQAAKNTAKKELDDHANSAIDEAKKEGLKPEDENKVIDDINNHAKDAKDKIDSPTTDTADKANGIKDDTNKAIDQIVTDSKAAKDKADLAAAK
;
A
#
# COMPACT_ATOMS: atom_id res chain seq x y z
N MET A 1 28.12 51.31 -20.56
CA MET A 1 28.20 50.19 -19.59
C MET A 1 26.87 49.44 -19.43
N ASP A 2 25.77 49.86 -20.09
CA ASP A 2 24.45 49.20 -19.98
C ASP A 2 24.31 47.91 -20.80
N ALA A 3 24.71 47.89 -22.07
CA ALA A 3 24.46 46.74 -22.95
C ALA A 3 25.08 45.40 -22.50
N VAL A 4 26.19 45.43 -21.74
CA VAL A 4 26.84 44.22 -21.21
C VAL A 4 26.12 43.69 -19.97
N LYS A 5 25.55 44.58 -19.14
CA LYS A 5 24.75 44.18 -17.97
C LYS A 5 23.39 43.63 -18.40
N ASP A 6 22.78 44.24 -19.42
CA ASP A 6 21.50 43.78 -19.98
C ASP A 6 21.62 42.40 -20.63
N ASN A 7 22.72 42.12 -21.35
CA ASN A 7 22.99 40.80 -21.92
C ASN A 7 23.29 39.72 -20.86
N ALA A 8 23.98 40.07 -19.76
CA ALA A 8 24.25 39.13 -18.67
C ALA A 8 22.96 38.77 -17.91
N GLY A 9 22.12 39.75 -17.57
CA GLY A 9 20.83 39.51 -16.91
C GLY A 9 19.85 38.71 -17.78
N LYS A 10 19.90 38.89 -19.10
CA LYS A 10 19.12 38.07 -20.04
C LYS A 10 19.61 36.61 -20.09
N ALA A 11 20.92 36.37 -20.11
CA ALA A 11 21.49 35.03 -20.13
C ALA A 11 21.13 34.23 -18.84
N ASP A 12 21.10 34.90 -17.70
CA ASP A 12 20.68 34.30 -16.43
C ASP A 12 19.18 33.96 -16.42
N ALA A 13 18.33 34.84 -16.96
CA ALA A 13 16.89 34.60 -17.08
C ALA A 13 16.55 33.44 -18.04
N ASP A 14 17.25 33.34 -19.18
CA ASP A 14 17.11 32.24 -20.13
C ASP A 14 17.54 30.89 -19.50
N THR A 15 18.61 30.91 -18.70
CA THR A 15 19.12 29.73 -17.97
C THR A 15 18.12 29.25 -16.92
N ILE A 16 17.56 30.16 -16.13
CA ILE A 16 16.53 29.85 -15.12
C ILE A 16 15.27 29.29 -15.79
N SER A 17 14.81 29.91 -16.88
CA SER A 17 13.60 29.48 -17.60
C SER A 17 13.76 28.07 -18.16
N LYS A 18 14.93 27.76 -18.74
CA LYS A 18 15.24 26.42 -19.22
C LYS A 18 15.29 25.41 -18.06
N ALA A 19 15.94 25.74 -16.96
CA ALA A 19 16.02 24.86 -15.80
C ALA A 19 14.62 24.53 -15.23
N LYS A 20 13.70 25.51 -15.19
CA LYS A 20 12.30 25.27 -14.78
C LYS A 20 11.58 24.33 -15.74
N ALA A 21 11.71 24.56 -17.05
CA ALA A 21 11.06 23.71 -18.05
C ALA A 21 11.57 22.27 -18.00
N ASP A 22 12.89 22.07 -17.86
CA ASP A 22 13.49 20.75 -17.72
C ASP A 22 13.05 20.06 -16.42
N ALA A 23 13.00 20.80 -15.30
CA ALA A 23 12.53 20.27 -14.02
C ALA A 23 11.05 19.87 -14.03
N ILE A 24 10.18 20.69 -14.62
CA ILE A 24 8.75 20.38 -14.76
C ILE A 24 8.57 19.15 -15.64
N LYS A 25 9.32 19.03 -16.74
CA LYS A 25 9.28 17.84 -17.60
C LYS A 25 9.69 16.57 -16.84
N GLU A 26 10.68 16.65 -15.95
CA GLU A 26 11.04 15.52 -15.10
C GLU A 26 9.92 15.15 -14.12
N LEU A 27 9.25 16.13 -13.49
CA LEU A 27 8.07 15.89 -12.65
C LEU A 27 6.91 15.28 -13.42
N ASP A 28 6.62 15.78 -14.63
CA ASP A 28 5.60 15.24 -15.53
C ASP A 28 5.89 13.78 -15.88
N ASN A 29 7.16 13.47 -16.18
CA ASN A 29 7.60 12.11 -16.48
C ASN A 29 7.53 11.19 -15.25
N GLU A 30 7.79 11.70 -14.04
CA GLU A 30 7.67 10.90 -12.82
C GLU A 30 6.21 10.50 -12.56
N LEU A 31 5.29 11.46 -12.69
CA LEU A 31 3.88 11.20 -12.49
C LEU A 31 3.28 10.32 -13.60
N ASN A 32 3.51 10.69 -14.86
CA ASN A 32 2.79 10.15 -16.02
C ASN A 32 3.62 9.17 -16.87
N GLY A 33 4.91 9.06 -16.61
CA GLY A 33 5.86 8.37 -17.47
C GLY A 33 6.23 9.22 -18.68
N ASN A 34 7.22 8.74 -19.43
CA ASN A 34 7.68 9.38 -20.67
C ASN A 34 7.22 8.63 -21.94
N GLY A 35 6.25 7.72 -21.80
CA GLY A 35 5.75 6.86 -22.87
C GLY A 35 6.66 5.67 -23.22
N THR A 36 7.78 5.47 -22.52
CA THR A 36 8.67 4.31 -22.71
C THR A 36 8.37 3.20 -21.69
N ALA A 37 8.60 1.94 -22.08
CA ALA A 37 8.31 0.79 -21.22
C ALA A 37 9.13 0.75 -19.91
N GLY A 38 10.25 1.45 -19.84
CA GLY A 38 11.11 1.52 -18.65
C GLY A 38 10.81 2.67 -17.70
N ASN A 39 9.91 3.59 -18.06
CA ASN A 39 9.45 4.65 -17.17
C ASN A 39 7.92 4.84 -17.34
N PRO A 40 7.12 3.95 -16.73
CA PRO A 40 5.67 3.97 -16.84
C PRO A 40 5.00 5.15 -16.11
N GLY A 41 5.71 5.79 -15.18
CA GLY A 41 5.16 6.79 -14.27
C GLY A 41 4.40 6.18 -13.09
N VAL A 42 4.40 6.90 -11.97
CA VAL A 42 3.75 6.51 -10.72
C VAL A 42 2.26 6.22 -10.91
N ALA A 43 1.53 7.05 -11.67
CA ALA A 43 0.10 6.86 -11.89
C ALA A 43 -0.20 5.49 -12.54
N LYS A 44 0.62 5.07 -13.50
CA LYS A 44 0.47 3.79 -14.20
C LYS A 44 0.92 2.61 -13.33
N GLN A 45 1.94 2.80 -12.48
CA GLN A 45 2.36 1.79 -11.51
C GLN A 45 1.26 1.51 -10.49
N ILE A 46 0.59 2.56 -9.99
CA ILE A 46 -0.58 2.43 -9.11
C ILE A 46 -1.73 1.67 -9.82
N ASP A 47 -2.00 1.98 -11.08
CA ASP A 47 -3.02 1.26 -11.85
C ASP A 47 -2.70 -0.24 -11.99
N GLY A 48 -1.43 -0.61 -12.01
CA GLY A 48 -0.95 -2.00 -12.04
C GLY A 48 -1.13 -2.79 -10.74
N LEU A 49 -1.41 -2.13 -9.60
CA LEU A 49 -1.62 -2.80 -8.32
C LEU A 49 -3.00 -3.48 -8.29
N THR A 50 -3.04 -4.79 -8.49
CA THR A 50 -4.29 -5.56 -8.63
C THR A 50 -5.06 -5.75 -7.32
N SER A 51 -4.38 -5.71 -6.18
CA SER A 51 -5.01 -5.81 -4.86
C SER A 51 -5.66 -4.51 -4.37
N LEU A 52 -5.53 -3.40 -5.12
CA LEU A 52 -6.23 -2.15 -4.81
C LEU A 52 -7.58 -2.08 -5.49
N THR A 53 -8.58 -1.61 -4.75
CA THR A 53 -9.87 -1.21 -5.30
C THR A 53 -9.76 0.03 -6.19
N PRO A 54 -10.73 0.29 -7.08
CA PRO A 54 -10.74 1.51 -7.89
C PRO A 54 -10.68 2.80 -7.05
N ALA A 55 -11.35 2.84 -5.89
CA ALA A 55 -11.34 3.99 -5.00
C ALA A 55 -9.97 4.22 -4.34
N GLU A 56 -9.28 3.16 -3.93
CA GLU A 56 -7.91 3.26 -3.40
C GLU A 56 -6.93 3.72 -4.49
N LYS A 57 -7.04 3.18 -5.71
CA LYS A 57 -6.24 3.65 -6.84
C LYS A 57 -6.45 5.13 -7.10
N ALA A 58 -7.69 5.60 -7.12
CA ALA A 58 -8.01 7.01 -7.28
C ALA A 58 -7.36 7.86 -6.16
N LYS A 59 -7.52 7.46 -4.90
CA LYS A 59 -6.92 8.14 -3.75
C LYS A 59 -5.40 8.33 -3.90
N PHE A 60 -4.66 7.27 -4.23
CA PHE A 60 -3.20 7.37 -4.33
C PHE A 60 -2.74 8.11 -5.59
N LYS A 61 -3.50 8.06 -6.69
CA LYS A 61 -3.24 8.91 -7.86
C LYS A 61 -3.49 10.38 -7.55
N ASP A 62 -4.54 10.71 -6.81
CA ASP A 62 -4.80 12.08 -6.35
C ASP A 62 -3.69 12.58 -5.43
N GLN A 63 -3.17 11.71 -4.55
CA GLN A 63 -2.01 12.02 -3.71
C GLN A 63 -0.76 12.32 -4.55
N ALA A 64 -0.46 11.49 -5.55
CA ALA A 64 0.65 11.72 -6.48
C ALA A 64 0.48 13.02 -7.29
N GLN A 65 -0.73 13.27 -7.80
CA GLN A 65 -1.05 14.50 -8.55
C GLN A 65 -0.89 15.75 -7.67
N LYS A 66 -1.36 15.72 -6.42
CA LYS A 66 -1.22 16.84 -5.50
C LYS A 66 0.26 17.13 -5.20
N ALA A 67 1.06 16.10 -4.96
CA ALA A 67 2.51 16.24 -4.77
C ALA A 67 3.20 16.84 -6.00
N HIS A 68 2.81 16.39 -7.20
CA HIS A 68 3.26 16.94 -8.46
C HIS A 68 2.92 18.43 -8.61
N ASP A 69 1.66 18.81 -8.40
CA ASP A 69 1.21 20.19 -8.57
C ASP A 69 1.91 21.15 -7.60
N GLU A 70 2.10 20.71 -6.36
CA GLU A 70 2.89 21.44 -5.35
C GLU A 70 4.36 21.59 -5.79
N ALA A 71 4.98 20.54 -6.33
CA ALA A 71 6.35 20.58 -6.83
C ALA A 71 6.49 21.55 -8.02
N VAL A 72 5.57 21.52 -8.98
CA VAL A 72 5.54 22.44 -10.12
C VAL A 72 5.40 23.89 -9.66
N ALA A 73 4.53 24.16 -8.69
CA ALA A 73 4.39 25.50 -8.11
C ALA A 73 5.70 25.97 -7.45
N ASN A 74 6.37 25.09 -6.69
CA ASN A 74 7.64 25.38 -6.03
C ASN A 74 8.79 25.63 -7.04
N VAL A 75 8.89 24.83 -8.10
CA VAL A 75 9.85 25.03 -9.19
C VAL A 75 9.60 26.39 -9.89
N ASN A 76 8.35 26.71 -10.19
CA ASN A 76 7.99 27.99 -10.80
C ASN A 76 8.31 29.18 -9.90
N GLY A 77 8.14 29.05 -8.58
CA GLY A 77 8.49 30.06 -7.59
C GLY A 77 9.99 30.23 -7.32
N SER A 78 10.83 29.30 -7.78
CA SER A 78 12.28 29.30 -7.51
C SER A 78 13.02 30.33 -8.37
N ALA A 79 14.04 30.98 -7.79
CA ALA A 79 14.83 32.03 -8.45
C ALA A 79 16.20 31.57 -8.95
N THR A 80 16.69 30.41 -8.48
CA THR A 80 18.02 29.91 -8.83
C THR A 80 17.95 28.47 -9.31
N VAL A 81 18.91 28.07 -10.15
CA VAL A 81 19.02 26.68 -10.62
C VAL A 81 19.20 25.67 -9.46
N PRO A 82 20.03 25.95 -8.43
CA PRO A 82 20.09 25.10 -7.25
C PRO A 82 18.73 24.91 -6.55
N ASP A 83 17.96 25.98 -6.36
CA ASP A 83 16.63 25.88 -5.73
C ASP A 83 15.65 25.07 -6.59
N ILE A 84 15.65 25.30 -7.91
CA ILE A 84 14.84 24.54 -8.87
C ILE A 84 15.14 23.04 -8.75
N ASN A 85 16.42 22.66 -8.74
CA ASN A 85 16.83 21.27 -8.62
C ASN A 85 16.43 20.66 -7.27
N ALA A 86 16.58 21.41 -6.18
CA ALA A 86 16.16 20.96 -4.84
C ALA A 86 14.64 20.72 -4.80
N LYS A 87 13.84 21.66 -5.32
CA LYS A 87 12.36 21.55 -5.34
C LYS A 87 11.84 20.47 -6.26
N LYS A 88 12.51 20.24 -7.40
CA LYS A 88 12.23 19.10 -8.27
C LYS A 88 12.46 17.77 -7.54
N ASN A 89 13.62 17.60 -6.91
CA ASN A 89 13.97 16.34 -6.23
C ASN A 89 13.06 16.06 -5.02
N GLU A 90 12.72 17.10 -4.25
CA GLU A 90 11.70 17.03 -3.19
C GLU A 90 10.34 16.60 -3.77
N GLY A 91 9.95 17.17 -4.91
CA GLY A 91 8.75 16.80 -5.64
C GLY A 91 8.70 15.33 -6.07
N ILE A 92 9.78 14.85 -6.70
CA ILE A 92 9.93 13.44 -7.10
C ILE A 92 9.76 12.52 -5.89
N THR A 93 10.44 12.81 -4.78
CA THR A 93 10.32 12.01 -3.53
C THR A 93 8.87 11.97 -3.03
N ASN A 94 8.14 13.08 -3.08
CA ASN A 94 6.75 13.14 -2.64
C ASN A 94 5.79 12.41 -3.60
N ILE A 95 6.04 12.44 -4.90
CA ILE A 95 5.30 11.67 -5.90
C ILE A 95 5.52 10.17 -5.67
N ASP A 96 6.78 9.75 -5.46
CA ASP A 96 7.15 8.36 -5.16
C ASP A 96 6.55 7.84 -3.85
N GLN A 97 6.39 8.71 -2.85
CA GLN A 97 5.76 8.34 -1.60
C GLN A 97 4.32 7.85 -1.81
N ALA A 98 3.58 8.44 -2.76
CA ALA A 98 2.23 7.98 -3.08
C ALA A 98 2.21 6.54 -3.63
N LEU A 99 3.24 6.15 -4.42
CA LEU A 99 3.39 4.76 -4.87
C LEU A 99 3.75 3.83 -3.69
N THR A 100 4.65 4.26 -2.81
CA THR A 100 5.02 3.49 -1.61
C THR A 100 3.80 3.23 -0.72
N ASP A 101 2.98 4.25 -0.48
CA ASP A 101 1.75 4.12 0.30
C ASP A 101 0.74 3.20 -0.38
N ALA A 102 0.63 3.29 -1.72
CA ALA A 102 -0.23 2.41 -2.51
C ALA A 102 0.22 0.94 -2.45
N GLN A 103 1.52 0.68 -2.50
CA GLN A 103 2.10 -0.66 -2.37
C GLN A 103 1.84 -1.24 -0.98
N LEU A 104 1.99 -0.44 0.07
CA LEU A 104 1.65 -0.85 1.43
C LEU A 104 0.17 -1.23 1.54
N GLN A 105 -0.73 -0.38 1.03
CA GLN A 105 -2.16 -0.67 1.05
C GLN A 105 -2.49 -1.94 0.24
N ALA A 106 -1.83 -2.16 -0.90
CA ALA A 106 -1.99 -3.37 -1.69
C ALA A 106 -1.55 -4.62 -0.90
N ALA A 107 -0.43 -4.54 -0.18
CA ALA A 107 0.04 -5.62 0.69
C ALA A 107 -0.96 -5.91 1.83
N LYS A 108 -1.52 -4.86 2.46
CA LYS A 108 -2.58 -5.02 3.47
C LYS A 108 -3.80 -5.73 2.90
N ASN A 109 -4.27 -5.32 1.73
CA ASN A 109 -5.43 -5.95 1.08
C ASN A 109 -5.16 -7.43 0.74
N THR A 110 -3.98 -7.75 0.21
CA THR A 110 -3.57 -9.14 -0.03
C THR A 110 -3.57 -9.95 1.26
N ALA A 111 -2.95 -9.44 2.33
CA ALA A 111 -2.88 -10.15 3.60
C ALA A 111 -4.27 -10.42 4.20
N LYS A 112 -5.18 -9.45 4.13
CA LYS A 112 -6.57 -9.62 4.57
C LYS A 112 -7.32 -10.66 3.74
N LYS A 113 -7.11 -10.66 2.41
CA LYS A 113 -7.73 -11.66 1.53
C LYS A 113 -7.25 -13.07 1.85
N GLU A 114 -5.93 -13.26 1.99
CA GLU A 114 -5.36 -14.57 2.33
C GLU A 114 -5.84 -15.07 3.70
N LEU A 115 -5.99 -14.16 4.67
CA LEU A 115 -6.57 -14.47 5.97
C LEU A 115 -8.05 -14.88 5.87
N ASP A 116 -8.85 -14.18 5.06
CA ASP A 116 -10.25 -14.56 4.82
C ASP A 116 -10.35 -15.94 4.14
N ASP A 117 -9.50 -16.22 3.16
CA ASP A 117 -9.44 -17.53 2.49
C ASP A 117 -9.06 -18.64 3.50
N HIS A 118 -8.07 -18.40 4.37
CA HIS A 118 -7.63 -19.35 5.40
C HIS A 118 -8.72 -19.62 6.45
N ALA A 119 -9.33 -18.56 6.97
CA ALA A 119 -10.41 -18.65 7.95
C ALA A 119 -11.63 -19.43 7.38
N ASN A 120 -12.01 -19.18 6.13
CA ASN A 120 -13.08 -19.92 5.47
C ASN A 120 -12.74 -21.41 5.31
N SER A 121 -11.50 -21.73 4.93
CA SER A 121 -11.06 -23.13 4.83
C SER A 121 -11.10 -23.83 6.18
N ALA A 122 -10.66 -23.17 7.26
CA ALA A 122 -10.71 -23.70 8.62
C ALA A 122 -12.15 -23.91 9.12
N ILE A 123 -13.08 -22.99 8.79
CA ILE A 123 -14.51 -23.15 9.08
C ILE A 123 -15.09 -24.36 8.34
N ASP A 124 -14.74 -24.54 7.06
CA ASP A 124 -15.19 -25.68 6.27
C ASP A 124 -14.64 -27.02 6.79
N GLU A 125 -13.43 -27.02 7.33
CA GLU A 125 -12.86 -28.18 8.03
C GLU A 125 -13.65 -28.48 9.31
N ALA A 126 -13.84 -27.48 10.18
CA ALA A 126 -14.58 -27.65 11.44
C ALA A 126 -15.99 -28.24 11.24
N LYS A 127 -16.71 -27.80 10.19
CA LYS A 127 -18.04 -28.35 9.83
C LYS A 127 -18.01 -29.81 9.38
N LYS A 128 -16.89 -30.28 8.83
CA LYS A 128 -16.71 -31.67 8.39
C LYS A 128 -16.29 -32.61 9.51
N GLU A 129 -15.79 -32.07 10.63
CA GLU A 129 -15.33 -32.86 11.77
C GLU A 129 -16.49 -33.55 12.53
N GLY A 130 -17.75 -33.17 12.27
CA GLY A 130 -18.90 -33.77 12.93
C GLY A 130 -18.96 -33.43 14.42
N LEU A 131 -18.56 -32.20 14.76
CA LEU A 131 -18.68 -31.62 16.09
C LEU A 131 -20.16 -31.55 16.51
N LYS A 132 -20.41 -31.43 17.81
CA LYS A 132 -21.75 -31.06 18.27
C LYS A 132 -22.07 -29.63 17.82
N PRO A 133 -23.33 -29.28 17.53
CA PRO A 133 -23.70 -27.96 17.04
C PRO A 133 -23.18 -26.80 17.91
N GLU A 134 -23.19 -26.97 19.24
CA GLU A 134 -22.68 -25.97 20.18
C GLU A 134 -21.15 -25.77 20.08
N ASP A 135 -20.40 -26.85 19.91
CA ASP A 135 -18.94 -26.82 19.79
C ASP A 135 -18.52 -26.31 18.41
N GLU A 136 -19.24 -26.71 17.35
CA GLU A 136 -19.05 -26.21 15.99
C GLU A 136 -19.23 -24.69 15.92
N ASN A 137 -20.35 -24.18 16.45
CA ASN A 137 -20.62 -22.75 16.46
C ASN A 137 -19.53 -21.98 17.23
N LYS A 138 -19.08 -22.51 18.37
CA LYS A 138 -18.01 -21.89 19.14
C LYS A 138 -16.70 -21.81 18.34
N VAL A 139 -16.32 -22.88 17.65
CA VAL A 139 -15.12 -22.92 16.80
C VAL A 139 -15.22 -21.90 15.66
N ILE A 140 -16.37 -21.84 14.99
CA ILE A 140 -16.63 -20.88 13.92
C ILE A 140 -16.53 -19.44 14.43
N ASP A 141 -17.14 -19.14 15.59
CA ASP A 141 -17.07 -17.83 16.22
C ASP A 141 -15.64 -17.46 16.61
N ASP A 142 -14.88 -18.38 17.20
CA ASP A 142 -13.48 -18.16 17.58
C ASP A 142 -12.60 -17.85 16.36
N ILE A 143 -12.78 -18.59 15.25
CA ILE A 143 -12.08 -18.35 13.97
C ILE A 143 -12.43 -16.97 13.42
N ASN A 144 -13.71 -16.64 13.34
CA ASN A 144 -14.19 -15.36 12.81
C ASN A 144 -13.66 -14.17 13.63
N ASN A 145 -13.65 -14.30 14.96
CA ASN A 145 -13.15 -13.27 15.86
C ASN A 145 -11.65 -13.05 15.68
N HIS A 146 -10.85 -14.11 15.61
CA HIS A 146 -9.41 -13.99 15.35
C HIS A 146 -9.11 -13.34 14.00
N ALA A 147 -9.82 -13.76 12.94
CA ALA A 147 -9.67 -13.17 11.62
C ALA A 147 -10.07 -11.69 11.63
N LYS A 148 -11.16 -11.32 12.30
CA LYS A 148 -11.60 -9.93 12.44
C LYS A 148 -10.57 -9.08 13.17
N ASP A 149 -10.11 -9.51 14.34
CA ASP A 149 -9.15 -8.77 15.15
C ASP A 149 -7.83 -8.55 14.41
N ALA A 150 -7.40 -9.55 13.64
CA ALA A 150 -6.21 -9.45 12.80
C ALA A 150 -6.40 -8.45 11.65
N LYS A 151 -7.57 -8.43 10.99
CA LYS A 151 -7.88 -7.41 9.96
C LYS A 151 -7.86 -6.00 10.55
N ASP A 152 -8.43 -5.81 11.74
CA ASP A 152 -8.42 -4.53 12.44
C ASP A 152 -6.97 -4.10 12.80
N LYS A 153 -6.10 -5.04 13.18
CA LYS A 153 -4.65 -4.79 13.38
C LYS A 153 -3.91 -4.47 12.08
N ILE A 154 -4.23 -5.15 10.97
CA ILE A 154 -3.62 -4.87 9.66
C ILE A 154 -3.96 -3.45 9.19
N ASP A 155 -5.20 -3.01 9.41
CA ASP A 155 -5.67 -1.67 9.03
C ASP A 155 -5.16 -0.55 9.97
N SER A 156 -4.58 -0.92 11.12
CA SER A 156 -3.96 0.04 12.06
C SER A 156 -2.86 0.89 11.39
N PRO A 157 -2.73 2.17 11.78
CA PRO A 157 -1.62 3.03 11.34
C PRO A 157 -0.24 2.54 11.80
N THR A 158 -0.16 1.71 12.85
CA THR A 158 1.11 1.14 13.33
C THR A 158 1.63 -0.01 12.45
N THR A 159 0.78 -0.50 11.55
CA THR A 159 1.12 -1.49 10.52
C THR A 159 1.56 -0.72 9.28
N ASP A 160 2.78 -0.21 9.34
CA ASP A 160 3.40 0.71 8.38
C ASP A 160 4.31 -0.02 7.37
N THR A 161 4.40 -1.35 7.43
CA THR A 161 5.18 -2.16 6.48
C THR A 161 4.40 -3.39 6.03
N ALA A 162 4.73 -3.88 4.83
CA ALA A 162 4.20 -5.14 4.31
C ALA A 162 4.56 -6.33 5.21
N ASP A 163 5.78 -6.34 5.77
CA ASP A 163 6.24 -7.40 6.68
C ASP A 163 5.42 -7.46 7.97
N LYS A 164 5.04 -6.31 8.54
CA LYS A 164 4.14 -6.28 9.71
C LYS A 164 2.76 -6.83 9.37
N ALA A 165 2.20 -6.46 8.22
CA ALA A 165 0.90 -6.98 7.77
C ALA A 165 0.95 -8.51 7.56
N ASN A 166 2.02 -9.01 6.94
CA ASN A 166 2.24 -10.44 6.75
C ASN A 166 2.45 -11.19 8.06
N GLY A 167 3.22 -10.62 9.01
CA GLY A 167 3.42 -11.22 10.33
C GLY A 167 2.11 -11.37 11.10
N ILE A 168 1.24 -10.35 11.09
CA ILE A 168 -0.09 -10.42 11.72
C ILE A 168 -0.92 -11.55 11.10
N LYS A 169 -0.94 -11.65 9.77
CA LYS A 169 -1.64 -12.71 9.04
C LYS A 169 -1.11 -14.09 9.43
N ASP A 170 0.21 -14.30 9.36
CA ASP A 170 0.83 -15.60 9.60
C ASP A 170 0.62 -16.09 11.04
N ASP A 171 0.74 -15.19 12.03
CA ASP A 171 0.50 -15.54 13.42
C ASP A 171 -0.99 -15.85 13.69
N THR A 172 -1.89 -15.16 13.00
CA THR A 172 -3.33 -15.44 13.10
C THR A 172 -3.70 -16.76 12.44
N ASN A 173 -3.12 -17.09 11.28
CA ASN A 173 -3.32 -18.37 10.62
C ASN A 173 -2.90 -19.53 11.54
N LYS A 174 -1.75 -19.43 12.22
CA LYS A 174 -1.33 -20.43 13.22
C LYS A 174 -2.33 -20.56 14.37
N ALA A 175 -2.86 -19.44 14.86
CA ALA A 175 -3.87 -19.48 15.92
C ALA A 175 -5.17 -20.16 15.46
N ILE A 176 -5.61 -19.88 14.22
CA ILE A 176 -6.76 -20.54 13.60
C ILE A 176 -6.52 -22.05 13.44
N ASP A 177 -5.34 -22.46 12.96
CA ASP A 177 -4.98 -23.88 12.83
C ASP A 177 -5.02 -24.60 14.18
N GLN A 178 -4.56 -23.92 15.24
CA GLN A 178 -4.59 -24.45 16.60
C GLN A 178 -6.03 -24.61 17.10
N ILE A 179 -6.92 -23.65 16.83
CA ILE A 179 -8.35 -23.75 17.20
C ILE A 179 -8.99 -25.01 16.58
N VAL A 180 -8.75 -25.25 15.29
CA VAL A 180 -9.28 -26.44 14.60
C VAL A 180 -8.69 -27.71 15.21
N THR A 181 -7.37 -27.76 15.40
CA THR A 181 -6.66 -28.91 16.01
C THR A 181 -7.20 -29.26 17.39
N ASP A 182 -7.37 -28.25 18.25
CA ASP A 182 -7.85 -28.43 19.63
C ASP A 182 -9.31 -28.90 19.65
N SER A 183 -10.14 -28.39 18.74
CA SER A 183 -11.54 -28.81 18.62
C SER A 183 -11.66 -30.29 18.26
N LYS A 184 -10.82 -30.77 17.34
CA LYS A 184 -10.76 -32.18 16.93
C LYS A 184 -10.31 -33.08 18.09
N ALA A 185 -9.24 -32.69 18.78
CA ALA A 185 -8.75 -33.42 19.94
C ALA A 185 -9.78 -33.49 21.08
N ALA A 186 -10.54 -32.40 21.30
CA ALA A 186 -11.62 -32.37 22.28
C ALA A 186 -12.77 -33.32 21.91
N LYS A 187 -13.14 -33.36 20.63
CA LYS A 187 -14.15 -34.29 20.11
C LYS A 187 -13.71 -35.75 20.29
N ASP A 188 -12.51 -36.10 19.84
CA ASP A 188 -11.98 -37.47 19.93
C ASP A 188 -11.98 -37.97 21.39
N LYS A 189 -11.64 -37.08 22.33
CA LYS A 189 -11.68 -37.38 23.76
C LYS A 189 -13.11 -37.60 24.27
N ALA A 190 -14.08 -36.81 23.80
CA ALA A 190 -15.49 -36.96 24.17
C ALA A 190 -16.07 -38.27 23.63
N ASP A 191 -15.77 -38.62 22.38
CA ASP A 191 -16.22 -39.88 21.76
C ASP A 191 -15.64 -41.10 22.48
N LEU A 192 -14.35 -41.07 22.84
CA LEU A 192 -13.71 -42.13 23.61
C LEU A 192 -14.32 -42.27 25.02
N ALA A 193 -14.73 -41.17 25.63
CA ALA A 193 -15.39 -41.18 26.94
C ALA A 193 -16.82 -41.77 26.86
N ALA A 194 -17.55 -41.49 25.78
CA ALA A 194 -18.88 -42.03 25.55
C ALA A 194 -18.89 -43.53 25.20
N ALA A 195 -17.76 -44.08 24.75
CA ALA A 195 -17.60 -45.49 24.41
C ALA A 195 -17.25 -46.41 25.60
N LYS A 196 -17.07 -45.86 26.81
CA LYS A 196 -16.75 -46.61 28.05
C LYS A 196 -17.97 -46.73 28.96
#